data_AF-I4AMR2-F1
#
_entry.id   AF-I4AMR2-F1
#
_cell.length_a   1.000
_cell.length_b   1.000
_cell.length_c   1.000
_cell.angle_alpha   90.00
_cell.angle_beta   90.00
_cell.angle_gamma   90.00
#
_symmetry.space_group_name_H-M   'P 1'
#
loop_
_entity.id
_entity.type
_entity.pdbx_description
1 polymer ?
#
loop_
_entity_poly.entity_id
_entity_poly.type
_entity_poly.pdbx_seq_one_letter_code
_entity_poly.pdbx_strand_id
1 'polypeptide(L)'
;MLDDLLKLAQSQLAPQLKEEAHLSEAQIAETADVAKGSFLTQMASEAVSGNLPQLLDIFNGKATATTANPLIMRLVNQFGGDMMEKMGISSETAAMVSNMVIPFVMSKIASPETGSAEDEGSMMSKLGLDNLDGIGGMLGGLLGGKGGIGGLFS
;
A
#
# COMPACT_ATOMS: atom_id res chain seq x y z
N MET A 1 -9.23 7.91 7.30
CA MET A 1 -8.20 8.59 6.49
C MET A 1 -7.76 7.74 5.32
N LEU A 2 -6.96 6.67 5.51
CA LEU A 2 -6.45 5.87 4.38
C LEU A 2 -7.59 5.36 3.48
N ASP A 3 -8.65 4.82 4.08
CA ASP A 3 -9.87 4.41 3.37
C ASP A 3 -10.49 5.54 2.53
N ASP A 4 -10.53 6.75 3.08
CA ASP A 4 -11.12 7.92 2.39
C ASP A 4 -10.23 8.36 1.22
N LEU A 5 -8.91 8.30 1.39
CA LEU A 5 -7.95 8.60 0.32
C LEU A 5 -7.99 7.57 -0.79
N LEU A 6 -8.13 6.29 -0.45
CA LEU A 6 -8.27 5.21 -1.43
C LEU A 6 -9.59 5.33 -2.20
N LYS A 7 -10.71 5.62 -1.51
CA LYS A 7 -11.99 5.92 -2.17
C LYS A 7 -11.92 7.16 -3.04
N LEU A 8 -11.20 8.20 -2.61
CA LEU A 8 -10.97 9.40 -3.40
C LEU A 8 -10.15 9.07 -4.66
N ALA A 9 -9.07 8.31 -4.52
CA ALA A 9 -8.24 7.86 -5.63
C ALA A 9 -9.08 7.02 -6.61
N GLN A 10 -9.82 6.05 -6.11
CA GLN A 10 -10.74 5.24 -6.92
C GLN A 10 -11.74 6.13 -7.66
N SER A 11 -12.40 7.07 -6.99
CA SER A 11 -13.43 7.92 -7.60
C SER A 11 -12.85 8.88 -8.65
N GLN A 12 -11.67 9.47 -8.40
CA GLN A 12 -11.04 10.40 -9.34
C GLN A 12 -10.36 9.68 -10.51
N LEU A 13 -9.80 8.50 -10.26
CA LEU A 13 -9.07 7.72 -11.27
C LEU A 13 -9.99 6.74 -12.00
N ALA A 14 -11.22 6.46 -11.53
CA ALA A 14 -12.15 5.53 -12.16
C ALA A 14 -12.32 5.75 -13.68
N PRO A 15 -12.47 6.98 -14.21
CA PRO A 15 -12.53 7.19 -15.66
C PRO A 15 -11.27 6.72 -16.37
N GLN A 16 -10.08 7.06 -15.84
CA GLN A 16 -8.78 6.68 -16.41
C GLN A 16 -8.53 5.17 -16.29
N LEU A 17 -8.89 4.56 -15.16
CA LEU A 17 -8.77 3.11 -14.94
C LEU A 17 -9.66 2.31 -15.90
N LYS A 18 -10.84 2.86 -16.24
CA LYS A 18 -11.75 2.25 -17.20
C LYS A 18 -11.25 2.42 -18.64
N GLU A 19 -10.74 3.59 -18.99
CA GLU A 19 -10.29 3.91 -20.35
C GLU A 19 -8.92 3.31 -20.69
N GLU A 20 -7.93 3.48 -19.81
CA GLU A 20 -6.52 3.10 -20.06
C GLU A 20 -6.23 1.67 -19.61
N ALA A 21 -6.70 1.29 -18.41
CA ALA A 21 -6.44 -0.03 -17.83
C ALA A 21 -7.54 -1.06 -18.15
N HIS A 22 -8.59 -0.66 -18.87
CA HIS A 22 -9.73 -1.52 -19.25
C HIS A 22 -10.35 -2.28 -18.07
N LEU A 23 -10.30 -1.70 -16.86
CA LEU A 23 -10.89 -2.32 -15.68
C LEU A 23 -12.41 -2.24 -15.72
N SER A 24 -13.05 -3.33 -15.31
CA SER A 24 -14.49 -3.34 -15.04
C SER A 24 -14.83 -2.54 -13.78
N GLU A 25 -16.10 -2.16 -13.61
CA GLU A 25 -16.55 -1.42 -12.42
C GLU A 25 -16.34 -2.22 -11.13
N ALA A 26 -16.46 -3.55 -11.19
CA ALA A 26 -16.15 -4.43 -10.08
C ALA A 26 -14.66 -4.38 -9.71
N GLN A 27 -13.77 -4.44 -10.72
CA GLN A 27 -12.32 -4.35 -10.50
C GLN A 27 -11.90 -2.97 -9.97
N ILE A 28 -12.51 -1.90 -10.47
CA ILE A 28 -12.28 -0.54 -9.95
C ILE A 28 -12.72 -0.45 -8.48
N ALA A 29 -13.84 -1.06 -8.10
CA ALA A 29 -14.28 -1.13 -6.71
C ALA A 29 -13.29 -1.90 -5.82
N GLU A 30 -12.80 -3.03 -6.31
CA GLU A 30 -11.85 -3.88 -5.58
C GLU A 30 -10.45 -3.26 -5.48
N THR A 31 -10.11 -2.33 -6.37
CA THR A 31 -8.78 -1.68 -6.42
C THR A 31 -8.46 -0.96 -5.10
N ALA A 32 -9.46 -0.33 -4.45
CA ALA A 32 -9.28 0.33 -3.16
C ALA A 32 -8.97 -0.68 -2.04
N ASP A 33 -9.66 -1.82 -2.00
CA ASP A 33 -9.45 -2.86 -0.99
C ASP A 33 -8.09 -3.55 -1.17
N VAL A 34 -7.71 -3.83 -2.42
CA VAL A 34 -6.39 -4.38 -2.74
C VAL A 34 -5.30 -3.38 -2.35
N ALA A 35 -5.42 -2.12 -2.74
CA ALA A 35 -4.46 -1.06 -2.41
C ALA A 35 -4.32 -0.87 -0.90
N LYS A 36 -5.43 -0.94 -0.15
CA LYS A 36 -5.41 -0.93 1.31
C LYS A 36 -4.58 -2.09 1.86
N GLY A 37 -4.85 -3.31 1.41
CA GLY A 37 -4.11 -4.49 1.83
C GLY A 37 -2.61 -4.37 1.55
N SER A 38 -2.24 -3.95 0.34
CA SER A 38 -0.84 -3.75 -0.06
C SER A 38 -0.16 -2.68 0.77
N PHE A 39 -0.84 -1.55 1.01
CA PHE A 39 -0.33 -0.45 1.80
C PHE A 39 -0.03 -0.91 3.23
N LEU A 40 -1.00 -1.54 3.89
CA LEU A 40 -0.82 -1.98 5.28
C LEU A 40 0.26 -3.06 5.40
N THR A 41 0.33 -3.98 4.43
CA THR A 41 1.39 -5.00 4.35
C THR A 41 2.76 -4.38 4.19
N GLN A 42 2.89 -3.40 3.29
CA GLN A 42 4.16 -2.72 3.06
C GLN A 42 4.58 -1.95 4.31
N MET A 43 3.69 -1.18 4.91
CA MET A 43 3.95 -0.41 6.12
C MET A 43 4.45 -1.30 7.25
N ALA A 44 3.83 -2.47 7.42
CA ALA A 44 4.27 -3.43 8.40
C ALA A 44 5.63 -4.07 8.06
N SER A 45 5.90 -4.34 6.78
CA SER A 45 7.23 -4.77 6.32
C SER A 45 8.30 -3.73 6.60
N GLU A 46 8.00 -2.44 6.39
CA GLU A 46 8.90 -1.34 6.72
C GLU A 46 9.09 -1.17 8.22
N ALA A 47 8.06 -1.41 9.03
CA ALA A 47 8.16 -1.48 10.49
C ALA A 47 9.17 -2.53 10.94
N VAL A 48 9.07 -3.73 10.40
CA VAL A 48 10.02 -4.82 10.67
C VAL A 48 11.43 -4.47 10.16
N SER A 49 11.51 -3.75 9.05
CA SER A 49 12.78 -3.35 8.43
C SER A 49 13.43 -2.11 9.08
N GLY A 50 12.76 -1.46 10.03
CA GLY A 50 13.25 -0.25 10.70
C GLY A 50 13.15 1.03 9.85
N ASN A 51 12.32 1.05 8.81
CA ASN A 51 12.16 2.18 7.89
C ASN A 51 10.98 3.12 8.25
N LEU A 52 10.36 2.95 9.44
CA LEU A 52 9.27 3.82 9.88
C LEU A 52 9.63 5.30 10.00
N PRO A 53 10.83 5.70 10.47
CA PRO A 53 11.20 7.11 10.53
C PRO A 53 11.16 7.78 9.15
N GLN A 54 11.62 7.08 8.10
CA GLN A 54 11.59 7.58 6.73
C GLN A 54 10.15 7.66 6.19
N LEU A 55 9.29 6.70 6.54
CA LEU A 55 7.87 6.76 6.20
C LEU A 55 7.17 7.92 6.93
N LEU A 56 7.55 8.20 8.18
CA LEU A 56 7.05 9.35 8.94
C LEU A 56 7.45 10.67 8.29
N ASP A 57 8.68 10.77 7.77
CA ASP A 57 9.10 11.93 7.00
C ASP A 57 8.28 12.10 5.71
N ILE A 58 7.98 11.01 4.99
CA ILE A 58 7.10 11.08 3.81
C ILE A 58 5.69 11.49 4.22
N PHE A 59 5.14 10.86 5.26
CA PHE A 59 3.80 11.11 5.77
C PHE A 59 3.62 12.57 6.19
N ASN A 60 4.64 13.16 6.82
CA ASN A 60 4.65 14.56 7.23
C ASN A 60 5.04 15.53 6.10
N GLY A 61 5.19 15.06 4.85
CA GLY A 61 5.57 15.88 3.70
C GLY A 61 7.02 16.40 3.75
N LYS A 62 7.86 15.87 4.65
CA LYS A 62 9.29 16.21 4.79
C LYS A 62 10.16 15.45 3.79
N ALA A 63 9.65 14.37 3.19
CA ALA A 63 10.33 13.57 2.17
C ALA A 63 9.48 13.38 0.91
N THR A 64 10.14 13.04 -0.19
CA THR A 64 9.50 12.89 -1.51
C THR A 64 8.50 11.73 -1.52
N ALA A 65 7.25 12.04 -1.85
CA ALA A 65 6.14 11.10 -1.94
C ALA A 65 5.86 10.58 -3.37
N THR A 66 6.91 10.44 -4.19
CA THR A 66 6.81 9.97 -5.59
C THR A 66 7.51 8.64 -5.79
N THR A 67 7.36 8.04 -6.97
CA THR A 67 8.04 6.78 -7.36
C THR A 67 9.57 6.87 -7.37
N ALA A 68 10.14 8.08 -7.31
CA ALA A 68 11.57 8.26 -7.09
C ALA A 68 12.02 7.79 -5.69
N ASN A 69 11.08 7.69 -4.75
CA ASN A 69 11.34 7.15 -3.43
C ASN A 69 11.30 5.61 -3.45
N PRO A 70 12.36 4.91 -2.99
CA PRO A 70 12.40 3.45 -3.01
C PRO A 70 11.33 2.79 -2.14
N LEU A 71 10.80 3.47 -1.11
CA LEU A 71 9.67 2.98 -0.31
C LEU A 71 8.38 2.95 -1.12
N ILE A 72 8.15 4.00 -1.92
CA ILE A 72 6.97 4.11 -2.77
C ILE A 72 7.06 3.16 -3.95
N MET A 73 8.24 3.00 -4.54
CA MET A 73 8.43 2.03 -5.61
C MET A 73 8.22 0.59 -5.12
N ARG A 74 8.63 0.27 -3.89
CA ARG A 74 8.28 -1.02 -3.26
C ARG A 74 6.78 -1.21 -3.11
N LEU A 75 6.07 -0.18 -2.66
CA LEU A 75 4.61 -0.21 -2.56
C LEU A 75 3.93 -0.38 -3.93
N VAL A 76 4.41 0.30 -4.98
CA VAL A 76 3.93 0.14 -6.36
C VAL A 76 4.09 -1.32 -6.81
N ASN A 77 5.23 -1.93 -6.54
CA ASN A 77 5.48 -3.33 -6.90
C ASN A 77 4.61 -4.30 -6.10
N GLN A 78 4.48 -4.09 -4.79
CA GLN A 78 3.62 -4.91 -3.92
C GLN A 78 2.16 -4.84 -4.37
N PHE A 79 1.66 -3.63 -4.62
CA PHE A 79 0.29 -3.44 -5.08
C PHE A 79 0.05 -4.05 -6.46
N GLY A 80 0.99 -3.89 -7.40
CA GLY A 80 0.90 -4.56 -8.70
C GLY A 80 0.87 -6.08 -8.57
N GLY A 81 1.68 -6.65 -7.67
CA GLY A 81 1.64 -8.07 -7.31
C GLY A 81 0.26 -8.49 -6.79
N ASP A 82 -0.25 -7.78 -5.79
CA ASP A 82 -1.54 -8.08 -5.17
C ASP A 82 -2.70 -7.94 -6.16
N MET A 83 -2.64 -6.99 -7.10
CA MET A 83 -3.65 -6.86 -8.14
C MET A 83 -3.64 -8.06 -9.10
N MET A 84 -2.46 -8.53 -9.53
CA MET A 84 -2.37 -9.72 -10.37
C MET A 84 -2.93 -10.95 -9.64
N GLU A 85 -2.55 -11.14 -8.38
CA GLU A 85 -2.97 -12.29 -7.59
C GLU A 85 -4.45 -12.27 -7.21
N LYS A 86 -4.97 -11.11 -6.77
CA LYS A 86 -6.34 -11.01 -6.25
C LYS A 86 -7.36 -10.74 -7.35
N MET A 87 -7.02 -9.90 -8.33
CA MET A 87 -7.97 -9.48 -9.36
C MET A 87 -7.81 -10.25 -10.67
N GLY A 88 -6.79 -11.11 -10.78
CA GLY A 88 -6.55 -11.92 -11.98
C GLY A 88 -6.25 -11.09 -13.23
N ILE A 89 -5.74 -9.87 -13.07
CA ILE A 89 -5.43 -8.96 -14.18
C ILE A 89 -4.01 -9.16 -14.71
N SER A 90 -3.77 -8.69 -15.94
CA SER A 90 -2.45 -8.77 -16.55
C SER A 90 -1.41 -7.92 -15.80
N SER A 91 -0.14 -8.30 -15.89
CA SER A 91 0.96 -7.54 -15.30
C SER A 91 1.06 -6.10 -15.85
N GLU A 92 0.75 -5.93 -17.14
CA GLU A 92 0.72 -4.61 -17.78
C GLU A 92 -0.39 -3.74 -17.18
N THR A 93 -1.60 -4.28 -17.05
CA THR A 93 -2.73 -3.60 -16.40
C THR A 93 -2.41 -3.26 -14.95
N ALA A 94 -1.90 -4.22 -14.18
CA ALA A 94 -1.54 -4.02 -12.77
C ALA A 94 -0.47 -2.94 -12.60
N ALA A 95 0.56 -2.95 -13.45
CA ALA A 95 1.61 -1.94 -13.44
C ALA A 95 1.04 -0.55 -13.75
N MET A 96 0.18 -0.43 -14.77
CA MET A 96 -0.45 0.84 -15.12
C MET A 96 -1.28 1.40 -13.95
N VAL A 97 -2.15 0.57 -13.36
CA VAL A 97 -3.00 0.96 -12.23
C VAL A 97 -2.15 1.36 -11.03
N SER A 98 -1.10 0.58 -10.73
CA SER A 98 -0.22 0.85 -9.59
C SER A 98 0.55 2.16 -9.72
N ASN A 99 1.00 2.47 -10.94
CA ASN A 99 1.69 3.73 -11.23
C ASN A 99 0.77 4.96 -11.20
N MET A 100 -0.55 4.78 -11.21
CA MET A 100 -1.52 5.87 -11.06
C MET A 100 -2.01 6.00 -9.62
N VAL A 101 -2.49 4.90 -9.03
CA VAL A 101 -3.16 4.89 -7.73
C VAL A 101 -2.18 5.18 -6.61
N ILE A 102 -1.02 4.50 -6.56
CA ILE A 102 -0.09 4.64 -5.45
C ILE A 102 0.49 6.06 -5.37
N PRO A 103 1.03 6.66 -6.45
CA PRO A 103 1.53 8.03 -6.36
C PRO A 103 0.45 9.04 -5.99
N PHE A 104 -0.78 8.88 -6.50
CA PHE A 104 -1.89 9.75 -6.13
C PHE A 104 -2.17 9.67 -4.62
N VAL A 105 -2.33 8.46 -4.08
CA VAL A 105 -2.61 8.25 -2.64
C VAL A 105 -1.45 8.77 -1.79
N MET A 106 -0.20 8.45 -2.16
CA MET A 106 0.99 8.93 -1.44
C MET A 106 1.12 10.45 -1.46
N SER A 107 0.80 11.10 -2.58
CA SER A 107 0.80 12.57 -2.65
C SER A 107 -0.24 13.21 -1.72
N LYS A 108 -1.39 12.55 -1.54
CA LYS A 108 -2.42 12.99 -0.60
C LYS A 108 -1.98 12.74 0.83
N ILE A 109 -1.50 11.54 1.14
CA ILE A 109 -0.95 11.19 2.45
C ILE A 109 0.12 12.19 2.85
N ALA A 110 1.11 12.48 2.00
CA ALA A 110 2.17 13.43 2.30
C ALA A 110 1.74 14.91 2.33
N SER A 111 0.48 15.20 1.98
CA SER A 111 -0.05 16.56 2.09
C SER A 111 -0.29 16.89 3.56
N PRO A 112 0.09 18.10 4.02
CA PRO A 112 -0.12 18.53 5.40
C PRO A 112 -1.61 18.56 5.81
N GLU A 113 -2.53 18.56 4.85
CA GLU A 113 -3.98 18.46 5.12
C GLU A 113 -4.41 17.10 5.63
N THR A 114 -3.67 16.02 5.30
CA THR A 114 -4.05 14.65 5.66
C THR A 114 -2.95 13.89 6.39
N GLY A 115 -1.68 14.07 6.05
CA GLY A 115 -0.54 13.49 6.75
C GLY A 115 0.14 14.48 7.68
N SER A 116 -0.20 14.35 8.95
CA SER A 116 0.56 14.94 10.03
C SER A 116 0.52 13.99 11.22
N ALA A 117 1.67 13.53 11.68
CA ALA A 117 1.84 12.64 12.82
C ALA A 117 3.07 13.06 13.64
N GLU A 118 2.96 12.94 14.95
CA GLU A 118 4.00 13.33 15.90
C GLU A 118 5.13 12.29 15.93
N ASP A 119 4.76 11.02 15.79
CA ASP A 119 5.63 9.86 15.86
C ASP A 119 5.11 8.72 14.96
N GLU A 120 5.88 7.63 14.87
CA GLU A 120 5.53 6.44 14.10
C GLU A 120 4.23 5.80 14.59
N GLY A 121 3.98 5.83 15.91
CA GLY A 121 2.79 5.28 16.54
C GLY A 121 1.51 5.97 16.06
N SER A 122 1.44 7.29 16.24
CA SER A 122 0.34 8.14 15.80
C SER A 122 0.11 8.08 14.28
N MET A 123 1.18 7.93 13.49
CA MET A 123 1.07 7.69 12.05
C MET A 123 0.39 6.34 11.75
N MET A 124 0.83 5.27 12.41
CA MET A 124 0.22 3.95 12.29
C MET A 124 -1.26 3.97 12.71
N SER A 125 -1.59 4.64 13.81
CA SER A 125 -2.97 4.86 14.26
C SER A 125 -3.83 5.52 13.18
N LYS A 126 -3.33 6.61 12.58
CA LYS A 126 -4.05 7.36 11.52
C LYS A 126 -4.26 6.55 10.24
N LEU A 127 -3.31 5.67 9.94
CA LEU A 127 -3.38 4.74 8.81
C LEU A 127 -4.28 3.54 9.08
N GLY A 128 -4.80 3.40 10.31
CA GLY A 128 -5.68 2.31 10.72
C GLY A 128 -4.95 1.03 11.08
N LEU A 129 -3.64 1.11 11.36
CA LEU A 129 -2.83 -0.03 11.77
C LEU A 129 -3.06 -0.41 13.24
N ASP A 130 -3.62 0.46 14.10
CA ASP A 130 -3.91 0.09 15.51
C ASP A 130 -4.81 -1.14 15.67
N ASN A 131 -5.67 -1.43 14.68
CA ASN A 131 -6.47 -2.66 14.62
C ASN A 131 -5.69 -3.80 13.94
N LEU A 132 -4.42 -3.96 14.32
CA LEU A 132 -3.43 -4.86 13.71
C LEU A 132 -3.70 -6.34 13.98
N ASP A 133 -4.74 -6.73 14.74
CA ASP A 133 -5.06 -8.14 15.01
C ASP A 133 -5.21 -8.99 13.74
N GLY A 134 -5.66 -8.42 12.62
CA GLY A 134 -5.75 -9.12 11.33
C GLY A 134 -4.44 -9.21 10.54
N ILE A 135 -3.51 -8.27 10.75
CA ILE A 135 -2.21 -8.20 10.05
C ILE A 135 -1.10 -8.85 10.88
N GLY A 136 -1.24 -8.88 12.21
CA GLY A 136 -0.36 -9.58 13.13
C GLY A 136 -0.28 -11.08 12.85
N GLY A 137 -1.32 -11.69 12.29
CA GLY A 137 -1.26 -13.07 11.77
C GLY A 137 -0.37 -13.22 10.53
N MET A 138 -0.35 -12.22 9.65
CA MET A 138 0.47 -12.20 8.44
C MET A 138 1.92 -11.82 8.73
N LEU A 139 2.15 -10.88 9.65
CA LEU A 139 3.46 -10.53 10.18
C LEU A 139 4.03 -11.60 11.10
N GLY A 140 3.18 -12.28 11.89
CA GLY A 140 3.56 -13.44 12.68
C GLY A 140 4.03 -14.61 11.80
N GLY A 141 3.44 -14.76 10.61
CA GLY A 141 3.90 -15.71 9.60
C GLY A 141 5.25 -15.33 8.97
N LEU A 142 5.52 -14.03 8.79
CA LEU A 142 6.74 -13.53 8.13
C LEU A 142 7.93 -13.30 9.10
N LEU A 143 7.64 -12.94 10.35
CA LEU A 143 8.61 -12.72 11.43
C LEU A 143 8.85 -14.00 12.26
N GLY A 144 7.87 -14.90 12.33
CA GLY A 144 8.01 -16.27 12.85
C GLY A 144 8.63 -17.27 11.86
N GLY A 145 8.87 -16.85 10.61
CA GLY A 145 9.42 -17.67 9.52
C GLY A 145 10.91 -17.97 9.61
N LYS A 146 11.63 -17.55 10.66
CA LYS A 146 12.95 -18.09 10.99
C LYS A 146 12.80 -19.43 11.73
N GLY A 147 12.34 -20.46 11.01
CA GLY A 147 12.26 -21.81 11.54
C GLY A 147 11.66 -22.90 10.64
N GLY A 148 11.23 -22.61 9.41
CA GLY A 148 10.36 -23.54 8.68
C GLY A 148 10.60 -23.67 7.17
N ILE A 149 11.85 -23.66 6.71
CA ILE A 149 12.21 -24.08 5.33
C ILE A 149 12.98 -25.40 5.31
N GLY A 150 13.08 -26.09 6.45
CA GLY A 150 13.87 -27.32 6.62
C GLY A 150 13.12 -28.65 6.40
N GLY A 151 11.90 -28.64 5.84
CA GLY A 151 11.03 -29.83 5.82
C GLY A 151 10.60 -30.35 4.45
N LEU A 152 11.06 -29.78 3.33
CA LEU A 152 10.60 -30.18 1.98
C LEU A 152 11.52 -31.19 1.26
N PHE A 153 12.55 -31.70 1.94
CA PHE A 153 13.43 -32.75 1.45
C PHE A 153 13.77 -33.75 2.57
N SER A 154 12.76 -34.43 3.10
CA SER A 154 12.89 -35.65 3.90
C SER A 154 11.75 -36.60 3.56
#